data_AF-A0A2V9B2V7-F1
#
_entry.id   AF-A0A2V9B2V7-F1
#
_cell.length_a   1.000
_cell.length_b   1.000
_cell.length_c   1.000
_cell.angle_alpha   90.00
_cell.angle_beta   90.00
_cell.angle_gamma   90.00
#
_symmetry.space_group_name_H-M   'P 1'
#
loop_
_entity.id
_entity.type
_entity.pdbx_description
1 polymer ?
#
loop_
_entity_poly.entity_id
_entity_poly.type
_entity_poly.pdbx_seq_one_letter_code
_entity_poly.pdbx_strand_id
1 'polypeptide(L)'
;MLRITSLVACLALGIRVEAQTAAQPMKQLLVLGEGKGYRHEAVSHAIATIERLGRETGLWTTTIRTDTEVLTKKKLEYNAKNLNNFDAVLFYTGGELEMDPEQKAALLSFVHDDGKGF
;
A
#
# COMPACT_ATOMS: atom_id res chain seq x y z
N MET A 1 -12.86 2.66 74.74
CA MET A 1 -13.36 3.88 74.07
C MET A 1 -12.17 4.63 73.47
N LEU A 2 -12.27 5.04 72.19
CA LEU A 2 -11.38 5.99 71.46
C LEU A 2 -9.91 5.57 71.22
N ARG A 3 -9.25 5.75 70.06
CA ARG A 3 -9.54 5.89 68.61
C ARG A 3 -8.15 6.03 67.94
N ILE A 4 -7.97 5.35 66.78
CA ILE A 4 -7.38 5.86 65.52
C ILE A 4 -5.91 6.33 65.53
N THR A 5 -5.08 5.71 64.67
CA THR A 5 -4.52 6.32 63.44
C THR A 5 -3.66 5.30 62.67
N SER A 6 -4.23 4.63 61.66
CA SER A 6 -3.44 3.99 60.60
C SER A 6 -3.30 5.00 59.46
N LEU A 7 -2.09 5.52 59.29
CA LEU A 7 -1.72 6.42 58.22
C LEU A 7 -1.43 5.58 56.96
N VAL A 8 -2.40 5.51 56.04
CA VAL A 8 -2.18 4.93 54.70
C VAL A 8 -1.63 6.02 53.81
N ALA A 9 -0.33 5.97 53.52
CA ALA A 9 0.32 6.83 52.54
C ALA A 9 -0.02 6.34 51.13
N CYS A 10 -1.01 6.96 50.48
CA CYS A 10 -1.30 6.74 49.07
C CYS A 10 -0.23 7.43 48.21
N LEU A 11 0.74 6.64 47.74
CA LEU A 11 1.72 7.05 46.72
C LEU A 11 1.00 7.08 45.35
N ALA A 12 0.52 8.25 44.95
CA ALA A 12 -0.05 8.45 43.62
C ALA A 12 1.07 8.54 42.57
N LEU A 13 1.53 7.40 42.06
CA LEU A 13 2.31 7.35 40.82
C LEU A 13 1.37 7.65 39.65
N GLY A 14 1.46 8.85 39.09
CA GLY A 14 0.76 9.24 37.89
C GLY A 14 1.19 8.37 36.70
N ILE A 15 0.27 7.54 36.21
CA ILE A 15 0.42 6.82 34.95
C ILE A 15 0.35 7.86 33.84
N ARG A 16 1.49 8.17 33.20
CA ARG A 16 1.50 8.88 31.93
C ARG A 16 1.08 7.88 30.86
N VAL A 17 -0.14 8.05 30.36
CA VAL A 17 -0.58 7.40 29.12
C VAL A 17 0.08 8.16 27.98
N GLU A 18 1.28 7.76 27.60
CA GLU A 18 1.81 8.13 26.28
C GLU A 18 0.98 7.36 25.25
N ALA A 19 0.21 8.10 24.46
CA ALA A 19 -0.46 7.53 23.31
C ALA A 19 0.61 7.00 22.36
N GLN A 20 0.82 5.68 22.36
CA GLN A 20 1.63 4.99 21.37
C GLN A 20 1.00 5.29 20.01
N THR A 21 1.59 6.20 19.23
CA THR A 21 1.18 6.42 17.84
C THR A 21 1.36 5.09 17.12
N ALA A 22 0.26 4.39 16.82
CA ALA A 22 0.32 3.15 16.08
C ALA A 22 1.00 3.45 14.74
N ALA A 23 2.07 2.71 14.44
CA ALA A 23 2.73 2.80 13.15
C ALA A 23 1.67 2.56 12.07
N GLN A 24 1.52 3.51 11.15
CA GLN A 24 0.57 3.36 10.05
C GLN A 24 0.94 2.10 9.26
N PRO A 25 -0.03 1.24 8.90
CA PRO A 25 0.27 0.04 8.14
C PRO A 25 0.89 0.44 6.79
N MET A 26 2.02 -0.20 6.47
CA MET A 26 2.79 0.07 5.26
C MET A 26 1.95 -0.24 4.02
N LYS A 27 1.77 0.77 3.16
CA LYS A 27 0.93 0.64 1.96
C LYS A 27 1.56 -0.28 0.92
N GLN A 28 0.73 -0.93 0.12
CA GLN A 28 1.18 -1.78 -0.99
C GLN A 28 0.93 -1.06 -2.32
N LEU A 29 1.99 -0.63 -2.99
CA LEU A 29 1.92 0.03 -4.29
C LEU A 29 2.26 -0.95 -5.41
N LEU A 30 1.41 -1.05 -6.42
CA LEU A 30 1.71 -1.72 -7.69
C LEU A 30 2.18 -0.68 -8.70
N VAL A 31 3.36 -0.87 -9.31
CA VAL A 31 3.87 -0.02 -10.39
C VAL A 31 3.93 -0.83 -11.68
N LEU A 32 3.28 -0.31 -12.73
CA LEU A 32 3.32 -0.89 -14.08
C LEU A 32 4.27 -0.11 -14.98
N GLY A 33 5.22 -0.84 -15.58
CA GLY A 33 6.21 -0.35 -16.54
C GLY A 33 6.12 -1.00 -17.92
N GLU A 34 4.97 -1.54 -18.29
CA GLU A 34 4.79 -2.15 -19.60
C GLU A 34 4.88 -1.11 -20.73
N GLY A 35 5.59 -1.44 -21.81
CA GLY A 35 5.74 -0.57 -22.98
C GLY A 35 5.31 -1.30 -24.26
N LYS A 36 4.26 -0.80 -24.90
CA LYS A 36 3.71 -1.27 -26.18
C LYS A 36 3.76 -0.14 -27.20
N GLY A 37 4.35 -0.36 -28.37
CA GLY A 37 4.44 0.63 -29.45
C GLY A 37 5.41 1.80 -29.22
N TYR A 38 5.42 2.40 -28.03
CA TYR A 38 6.33 3.47 -27.64
C TYR A 38 6.95 3.19 -26.26
N ARG A 39 8.25 3.44 -26.12
CA ARG A 39 9.01 3.16 -24.88
C ARG A 39 9.71 4.43 -24.44
N HIS A 40 9.28 5.01 -23.32
CA HIS A 40 10.03 6.09 -22.70
C HIS A 40 11.35 5.53 -22.16
N GLU A 41 12.48 6.16 -22.48
CA GLU A 41 13.79 5.80 -21.90
C GLU A 41 13.75 5.88 -20.36
N ALA A 42 12.95 6.80 -19.84
CA ALA A 42 12.83 7.07 -18.42
C ALA A 42 12.04 6.00 -17.62
N VAL A 43 11.43 4.98 -18.23
CA VAL A 43 10.59 4.00 -17.49
C VAL A 43 11.35 3.36 -16.33
N SER A 44 12.52 2.79 -16.60
CA SER A 44 13.33 2.14 -15.57
C SER A 44 13.75 3.12 -14.48
N HIS A 45 14.09 4.35 -14.85
CA HIS A 45 14.50 5.38 -13.88
C HIS A 45 13.35 5.82 -12.98
N ALA A 46 12.16 6.03 -13.56
CA ALA A 46 10.97 6.43 -12.81
C ALA A 46 10.59 5.35 -11.79
N ILE A 47 10.53 4.08 -12.20
CA ILE A 47 10.15 2.96 -11.33
C ILE A 47 11.17 2.77 -10.20
N ALA A 48 12.47 2.80 -10.53
CA ALA A 48 13.53 2.70 -9.52
C ALA A 48 13.48 3.87 -8.52
N THR A 49 13.10 5.06 -8.98
CA THR A 49 12.95 6.23 -8.12
C THR A 49 11.77 6.07 -7.16
N ILE A 50 10.61 5.62 -7.64
CA ILE A 50 9.42 5.38 -6.79
C ILE A 50 9.68 4.28 -5.75
N GLU A 51 10.33 3.20 -6.16
CA GLU A 51 10.69 2.10 -5.26
C GLU A 51 11.64 2.57 -4.14
N ARG A 52 12.66 3.36 -4.52
CA ARG A 52 13.59 3.98 -3.57
C ARG A 52 12.88 4.94 -2.60
N LEU A 53 11.99 5.80 -3.08
CA LEU A 53 11.24 6.72 -2.22
C LEU A 53 10.36 5.98 -1.21
N GLY A 54 9.70 4.89 -1.61
CA GLY A 54 8.91 4.07 -0.69
C GLY A 54 9.76 3.47 0.43
N ARG A 55 10.94 2.95 0.08
CA ARG A 55 11.90 2.41 1.04
C ARG A 55 12.48 3.47 1.97
N GLU A 56 12.89 4.62 1.43
CA GLU A 56 13.50 5.71 2.22
C GLU A 56 12.50 6.36 3.18
N THR A 57 11.23 6.46 2.79
CA THR A 57 10.18 7.07 3.63
C THR A 57 9.51 6.07 4.57
N GLY A 58 9.55 4.78 4.26
CA GLY A 58 8.82 3.74 4.99
C GLY A 58 7.30 3.81 4.83
N LEU A 59 6.80 4.58 3.86
CA LEU A 59 5.36 4.79 3.67
C LEU A 59 4.69 3.67 2.84
N TRP A 60 5.43 3.04 1.93
CA TRP A 60 4.92 1.93 1.10
C TRP A 60 6.00 0.94 0.69
N THR A 61 5.56 -0.28 0.35
CA THR A 61 6.33 -1.26 -0.41
C THR A 61 5.87 -1.25 -1.87
N THR A 62 6.80 -1.39 -2.80
CA THR A 62 6.51 -1.41 -4.24
C THR A 62 6.56 -2.83 -4.78
N THR A 63 5.55 -3.24 -5.55
CA THR A 63 5.60 -4.40 -6.46
C THR A 63 5.66 -3.86 -7.88
N ILE A 64 6.64 -4.31 -8.66
CA ILE A 64 6.86 -3.86 -10.04
C ILE A 64 6.39 -4.95 -11.00
N ARG A 65 5.63 -4.58 -12.03
CA ARG A 65 5.25 -5.48 -13.14
C ARG A 65 5.47 -4.80 -14.49
N THR A 66 5.70 -5.62 -15.51
CA THR A 66 5.90 -5.20 -16.90
C THR A 66 4.86 -5.82 -17.83
N ASP A 67 3.74 -6.24 -17.24
CA ASP A 67 2.62 -6.91 -17.85
C ASP A 67 1.34 -6.53 -17.07
N THR A 68 0.18 -6.85 -17.63
CA THR A 68 -1.14 -6.50 -17.08
C THR A 68 -1.83 -7.62 -16.32
N GLU A 69 -1.24 -8.81 -16.19
CA GLU A 69 -1.90 -10.00 -15.59
C GLU A 69 -2.43 -9.71 -14.18
N VAL A 70 -1.68 -8.89 -13.42
CA VAL A 70 -2.02 -8.46 -12.06
C VAL A 70 -3.29 -7.61 -11.98
N LEU A 71 -3.74 -6.99 -13.08
CA LEU A 71 -4.89 -6.09 -13.17
C LEU A 71 -6.23 -6.85 -13.18
N THR A 72 -6.39 -7.82 -12.30
CA THR A 72 -7.64 -8.57 -12.11
C THR A 72 -7.96 -8.66 -10.62
N LYS A 73 -9.21 -8.95 -10.29
CA LYS A 73 -9.63 -9.36 -8.93
C LYS A 73 -9.74 -10.88 -8.78
N LYS A 74 -9.60 -11.64 -9.88
CA LYS A 74 -9.62 -13.11 -9.88
C LYS A 74 -8.39 -13.67 -9.17
N LYS A 75 -8.53 -14.81 -8.51
CA LYS A 75 -7.40 -15.55 -7.94
C LYS A 75 -6.48 -16.00 -9.09
N LEU A 76 -5.19 -15.67 -8.98
CA LEU A 76 -4.16 -16.13 -9.90
C LEU A 76 -3.48 -17.40 -9.37
N GLU A 77 -2.80 -18.11 -10.26
CA GLU A 77 -2.04 -19.32 -9.91
C GLU A 77 -0.73 -18.98 -9.20
N TYR A 78 -0.08 -19.99 -8.61
CA TYR A 78 1.25 -19.89 -8.00
C TYR A 78 1.41 -18.79 -6.92
N ASN A 79 0.32 -18.46 -6.22
CA ASN A 79 0.27 -17.37 -5.23
C ASN A 79 0.60 -15.99 -5.81
N ALA A 80 0.40 -15.79 -7.11
CA ALA A 80 0.53 -14.47 -7.71
C ALA A 80 -0.48 -13.49 -7.10
N LYS A 81 -0.02 -12.27 -6.85
CA LYS A 81 -0.83 -11.17 -6.33
C LYS A 81 -1.76 -10.64 -7.42
N ASN A 82 -2.90 -10.11 -7.01
CA ASN A 82 -3.87 -9.42 -7.86
C ASN A 82 -4.25 -8.06 -7.25
N LEU A 83 -5.21 -7.34 -7.81
CA LEU A 83 -5.61 -5.99 -7.35
C LEU A 83 -6.00 -5.94 -5.86
N ASN A 84 -6.53 -7.03 -5.27
CA ASN A 84 -6.92 -7.05 -3.86
C ASN A 84 -5.72 -6.96 -2.90
N ASN A 85 -4.49 -7.13 -3.40
CA ASN A 85 -3.27 -7.04 -2.60
C ASN A 85 -2.68 -5.63 -2.52
N PHE A 86 -3.28 -4.65 -3.21
CA PHE A 86 -2.70 -3.32 -3.36
C PHE A 86 -3.61 -2.22 -2.81
N ASP A 87 -2.98 -1.15 -2.35
CA ASP A 87 -3.65 0.08 -1.90
C ASP A 87 -3.71 1.13 -2.99
N ALA A 88 -2.77 1.06 -3.94
CA ALA A 88 -2.74 1.92 -5.11
C ALA A 88 -2.03 1.22 -6.28
N VAL A 89 -2.31 1.70 -7.49
CA VAL A 89 -1.55 1.38 -8.70
C VAL A 89 -0.92 2.67 -9.25
N LEU A 90 0.22 2.56 -9.92
CA LEU A 90 0.88 3.66 -10.61
C LEU A 90 1.30 3.20 -12.00
N PHE A 91 0.88 3.95 -13.01
CA PHE A 91 1.13 3.61 -14.41
C PHE A 91 2.21 4.55 -14.94
N TYR A 92 3.37 3.97 -15.28
CA TYR A 92 4.38 4.65 -16.07
C TYR A 92 4.73 3.78 -17.28
N THR A 93 3.72 3.68 -18.14
CA THR A 93 3.65 2.75 -19.27
C THR A 93 3.76 3.48 -20.60
N GLY A 94 3.76 2.74 -21.71
CA GLY A 94 3.71 3.31 -23.06
C GLY A 94 2.72 2.57 -23.96
N GLY A 95 1.95 3.33 -24.75
CA GLY A 95 0.92 2.81 -25.67
C GLY A 95 -0.33 2.26 -24.99
N GLU A 96 -1.18 1.60 -25.77
CA GLU A 96 -2.35 0.87 -25.26
C GLU A 96 -1.88 -0.46 -24.64
N LEU A 97 -2.22 -0.67 -23.37
CA LEU A 97 -1.89 -1.89 -22.65
C LEU A 97 -2.76 -3.06 -23.12
N GLU A 98 -2.17 -4.25 -23.14
CA GLU A 98 -2.88 -5.47 -23.49
C GLU A 98 -3.75 -5.91 -22.30
N MET A 99 -4.94 -5.33 -22.21
CA MET A 99 -5.93 -5.65 -21.18
C MET A 99 -7.19 -6.20 -21.81
N ASP A 100 -7.66 -7.33 -21.30
CA ASP A 100 -8.96 -7.87 -21.66
C ASP A 100 -10.10 -7.01 -21.01
N PRO A 101 -11.37 -7.21 -21.45
CA PRO A 101 -12.49 -6.45 -20.90
C PRO A 101 -12.71 -6.65 -19.39
N GLU A 102 -12.34 -7.80 -18.83
CA GLU A 102 -12.46 -8.05 -17.40
C GLU A 102 -11.40 -7.27 -16.62
N GLN A 103 -10.16 -7.24 -17.08
CA GLN A 103 -9.09 -6.46 -16.45
C GLN A 103 -9.43 -4.96 -16.46
N LYS A 104 -10.01 -4.47 -17.58
CA LYS A 104 -10.53 -3.08 -17.66
C LYS A 104 -11.59 -2.81 -16.61
N ALA A 105 -12.58 -3.69 -16.48
CA ALA A 105 -13.62 -3.56 -15.46
C ALA A 105 -13.08 -3.68 -14.03
N ALA A 106 -12.12 -4.59 -13.80
CA ALA A 106 -11.50 -4.80 -12.50
C ALA A 106 -10.73 -3.56 -12.05
N LEU A 107 -9.92 -2.96 -12.93
CA LEU A 107 -9.22 -1.70 -12.65
C LEU A 107 -10.18 -0.55 -12.35
N LEU A 108 -11.26 -0.42 -13.12
CA LEU A 108 -12.28 0.61 -12.86
C LEU A 108 -12.94 0.41 -11.49
N SER A 109 -13.32 -0.82 -11.14
CA SER A 109 -13.90 -1.11 -9.81
C SER A 109 -12.91 -0.92 -8.66
N PHE A 110 -11.61 -1.18 -8.88
CA PHE A 110 -10.57 -0.94 -7.88
C PHE A 110 -10.49 0.54 -7.50
N VAL A 111 -10.59 1.45 -8.48
CA VAL A 111 -10.58 2.90 -8.22
C VAL A 111 -11.94 3.39 -7.74
N HIS A 112 -13.01 3.06 -8.46
CA HIS A 112 -14.35 3.60 -8.23
C HIS A 112 -15.06 2.99 -7.02
N ASP A 113 -15.09 1.65 -6.93
CA ASP A 113 -15.88 0.94 -5.92
C ASP A 113 -15.08 0.74 -4.63
N ASP A 114 -13.80 0.35 -4.75
CA ASP A 114 -12.95 0.06 -3.58
C ASP A 114 -12.27 1.33 -3.02
N GLY A 115 -12.31 2.45 -3.76
CA GLY A 115 -11.71 3.72 -3.36
C GLY A 115 -10.18 3.69 -3.27
N LYS A 116 -9.52 2.83 -4.06
CA LYS A 116 -8.06 2.66 -4.06
C LYS A 116 -7.37 3.69 -4.95
N GLY A 117 -6.09 3.94 -4.69
CA GLY A 117 -5.32 4.95 -5.40
C GLY A 117 -4.96 4.56 -6.85
N PHE A 118 -4.93 5.55 -7.75
CA PHE A 118 -4.44 5.44 -9.12
C PHE A 118 -3.60 6.68 -9.45
#